data_AF-A0A0D8IV17-F1
#
_entry.id   AF-A0A0D8IV17-F1
#
_cell.length_a   1.000
_cell.length_b   1.000
_cell.length_c   1.000
_cell.angle_alpha   90.00
_cell.angle_beta   90.00
_cell.angle_gamma   90.00
#
_symmetry.space_group_name_H-M   'P 1'
#
loop_
_entity.id
_entity.type
_entity.pdbx_description
1 polymer ?
#
loop_
_entity_poly.entity_id
_entity_poly.type
_entity_poly.pdbx_seq_one_letter_code
_entity_poly.pdbx_strand_id
1 'polypeptide(L)'
;MSAFLGPIHFWLYNKIGKQEELTKAIASMAAGNGWISDRTAYIRDLPALEDVIDESNIHGWLQDQIHDAETRYADLIQTVLTTHPERLEEISKVAFRYGRRNGRDAEKATDVFRIFEDFFVNGMPCDRVNAVVTE
;
A
#
# COMPACT_ATOMS: atom_id res chain seq x y z
N MET A 1 -12.27 -22.23 0.61
CA MET A 1 -13.69 -21.86 0.80
C MET A 1 -13.77 -20.61 1.64
N SER A 2 -14.04 -19.48 0.99
CA SER A 2 -14.79 -18.35 1.57
C SER A 2 -15.72 -17.91 0.44
N ALA A 3 -17.02 -18.15 0.59
CA ALA A 3 -18.03 -17.91 -0.44
C ALA A 3 -18.73 -16.54 -0.22
N PHE A 4 -18.16 -15.67 0.61
CA PHE A 4 -18.79 -14.39 0.94
C PHE A 4 -17.76 -13.29 1.18
N LEU A 5 -18.03 -12.12 0.61
CA LEU A 5 -17.23 -10.93 0.77
C LEU A 5 -17.45 -10.32 2.16
N GLY A 6 -16.63 -10.72 3.13
CA GLY A 6 -16.64 -10.18 4.49
C GLY A 6 -15.86 -8.86 4.67
N PRO A 7 -16.08 -8.14 5.81
CA PRO A 7 -15.39 -6.89 6.14
C PRO A 7 -13.86 -6.95 6.08
N ILE A 8 -13.28 -8.12 6.32
CA ILE A 8 -11.83 -8.32 6.27
C ILE A 8 -11.25 -8.11 4.86
N HIS A 9 -12.01 -8.43 3.81
CA HIS A 9 -11.58 -8.25 2.43
C HIS A 9 -11.54 -6.77 2.05
N PHE A 10 -12.56 -6.02 2.47
CA PHE A 10 -12.59 -4.56 2.34
C PHE A 10 -11.47 -3.89 3.11
N TRP A 11 -11.23 -4.35 4.34
CA TRP A 11 -10.13 -3.86 5.16
C TRP A 11 -8.78 -4.03 4.47
N LEU A 12 -8.50 -5.24 3.95
CA LEU A 12 -7.28 -5.49 3.19
C LEU A 12 -7.21 -4.66 1.90
N TYR A 13 -8.29 -4.61 1.12
CA TYR A 13 -8.32 -3.86 -0.13
C TYR A 13 -8.09 -2.36 0.08
N ASN A 14 -8.61 -1.79 1.17
CA ASN A 14 -8.33 -0.42 1.58
C ASN A 14 -6.85 -0.21 1.95
N LYS A 15 -6.18 -1.20 2.53
CA LYS A 15 -4.73 -1.15 2.79
C LYS A 15 -3.93 -1.11 1.47
N ILE A 16 -4.35 -1.88 0.47
CA ILE A 16 -3.78 -1.82 -0.88
C ILE A 16 -3.96 -0.42 -1.47
N GLY A 17 -5.16 0.17 -1.35
CA GLY A 17 -5.42 1.55 -1.79
C GLY A 17 -4.49 2.58 -1.16
N LYS A 18 -4.16 2.44 0.12
CA LYS A 18 -3.19 3.33 0.79
C LYS A 18 -1.78 3.19 0.23
N GLN A 19 -1.35 1.99 -0.16
CA GLN A 19 -0.06 1.79 -0.83
C GLN A 19 -0.04 2.40 -2.23
N GLU A 20 -1.16 2.31 -2.95
CA GLU A 20 -1.33 2.88 -4.28
C GLU A 20 -1.28 4.42 -4.26
N GLU A 21 -1.92 5.03 -3.27
CA GLU A 21 -1.85 6.48 -3.07
C GLU A 21 -0.41 6.96 -2.80
N LEU A 22 0.35 6.22 -2.00
CA LEU A 22 1.78 6.52 -1.75
C LEU A 22 2.59 6.39 -3.04
N THR A 23 2.40 5.29 -3.78
CA THR A 23 3.05 5.02 -5.06
C THR A 23 2.76 6.14 -6.06
N LYS A 24 1.50 6.56 -6.17
CA LYS A 24 1.05 7.67 -7.02
C LYS A 24 1.67 9.00 -6.63
N ALA A 25 1.80 9.28 -5.34
CA ALA A 25 2.46 10.49 -4.86
C ALA A 25 3.94 10.53 -5.23
N ILE A 26 4.65 9.41 -5.07
CA ILE A 26 6.08 9.30 -5.40
C ILE A 26 6.27 9.36 -6.92
N ALA A 27 5.48 8.61 -7.70
CA ALA A 27 5.57 8.59 -9.16
C ALA A 27 5.28 9.97 -9.76
N SER A 28 4.30 10.70 -9.20
CA SER A 28 4.00 12.07 -9.64
C SER A 28 5.11 13.05 -9.32
N MET A 29 5.75 12.93 -8.15
CA MET A 29 6.91 13.74 -7.80
C MET A 29 8.11 13.42 -8.71
N ALA A 30 8.41 12.14 -8.93
CA ALA A 30 9.50 11.70 -9.79
C ALA A 30 9.32 12.17 -11.23
N ALA A 31 8.11 12.04 -11.79
CA ALA A 31 7.79 12.54 -13.13
C ALA A 31 7.88 14.07 -13.21
N GLY A 32 7.40 14.80 -12.19
CA GLY A 32 7.50 16.26 -12.14
C GLY A 32 8.94 16.78 -12.10
N ASN A 33 9.86 16.00 -11.53
CA ASN A 33 11.29 16.29 -11.53
C ASN A 33 12.05 15.72 -12.74
N GLY A 34 11.34 15.08 -13.68
CA GLY A 34 11.94 14.47 -14.87
C GLY A 34 12.80 13.22 -14.59
N TRP A 35 12.61 12.56 -13.46
CA TRP A 35 13.38 11.36 -13.08
C TRP A 35 12.86 10.08 -13.74
N ILE A 36 11.59 10.08 -14.12
CA ILE A 36 10.93 9.03 -14.89
C ILE A 36 10.17 9.68 -16.05
N SER A 37 10.09 8.99 -17.19
CA SER A 37 9.40 9.45 -18.39
C SER A 37 7.90 9.17 -18.38
N ASP A 38 7.49 8.08 -17.74
CA ASP A 38 6.10 7.65 -17.68
C ASP A 38 5.73 7.19 -16.27
N ARG A 39 4.83 7.93 -15.62
CA ARG A 39 4.30 7.55 -14.30
C ARG A 39 3.17 6.52 -14.38
N THR A 40 2.53 6.35 -15.54
CA THR A 40 1.34 5.50 -15.69
C THR A 40 1.67 4.02 -15.56
N ALA A 41 2.92 3.63 -15.84
CA ALA A 41 3.45 2.29 -15.56
C ALA A 41 3.38 1.91 -14.07
N TYR A 42 3.38 2.88 -13.16
CA TYR A 42 3.44 2.65 -11.71
C TYR A 42 2.11 2.90 -11.00
N ILE A 43 1.13 3.52 -11.65
CA ILE A 43 -0.10 3.98 -10.99
C ILE A 43 -1.27 3.10 -11.40
N ARG A 44 -2.02 2.61 -10.40
CA ARG A 44 -3.34 2.02 -10.60
C ARG A 44 -4.38 2.81 -9.82
N ASP A 45 -5.56 2.94 -10.40
CA ASP A 45 -6.74 3.34 -9.66
C ASP A 45 -7.44 2.05 -9.16
N LEU A 46 -7.92 2.06 -7.92
CA LEU A 46 -8.65 0.94 -7.32
C LEU A 46 -10.16 1.27 -7.33
N PRO A 47 -10.97 0.62 -8.19
CA PRO A 47 -12.42 0.72 -8.14
C PRO A 47 -13.00 0.17 -6.84
N ALA A 48 -14.32 0.25 -6.65
CA ALA A 48 -14.94 -0.42 -5.51
C ALA A 48 -14.69 -1.94 -5.60
N LEU A 49 -14.38 -2.59 -4.46
CA LEU A 49 -13.98 -3.99 -4.43
C LEU A 49 -15.04 -4.89 -5.07
N GLU A 50 -16.30 -4.61 -4.78
CA GLU A 50 -17.48 -5.33 -5.27
C GLU A 50 -17.59 -5.35 -6.79
N ASP A 51 -17.03 -4.33 -7.46
CA ASP A 51 -17.12 -4.21 -8.92
C ASP A 51 -16.06 -5.04 -9.66
N VAL A 52 -14.98 -5.44 -8.96
CA VAL A 52 -13.78 -6.01 -9.59
C VAL A 52 -13.29 -7.32 -9.00
N ILE A 53 -13.77 -7.70 -7.81
CA ILE A 53 -13.35 -8.91 -7.11
C ILE A 53 -13.76 -10.18 -7.88
N ASP A 54 -12.85 -11.15 -7.98
CA ASP A 54 -13.22 -12.51 -8.35
C ASP A 54 -13.79 -13.24 -7.13
N GLU A 55 -15.12 -13.27 -7.01
CA GLU A 55 -15.82 -13.97 -5.92
C GLU A 55 -15.53 -15.48 -5.87
N SER A 56 -15.12 -16.09 -7.00
CA SER A 56 -14.76 -17.51 -7.03
C SER A 56 -13.39 -17.79 -6.39
N ASN A 57 -12.55 -16.75 -6.25
CA ASN A 57 -11.19 -16.83 -5.73
C ASN A 57 -10.77 -15.57 -4.96
N ILE A 58 -11.59 -15.14 -3.99
CA ILE A 58 -11.40 -13.86 -3.26
C ILE A 58 -9.97 -13.70 -2.71
N HIS A 59 -9.44 -14.73 -2.05
CA HIS A 59 -8.14 -14.66 -1.40
C HIS A 59 -6.99 -14.62 -2.42
N GLY A 60 -7.06 -15.46 -3.46
CA GLY A 60 -6.04 -15.46 -4.51
C GLY A 60 -6.03 -14.13 -5.25
N TRP A 61 -7.21 -13.60 -5.58
CA TRP A 61 -7.32 -12.30 -6.23
C TRP A 61 -6.75 -11.16 -5.37
N LEU A 62 -7.07 -11.11 -4.07
CA LEU A 62 -6.52 -10.10 -3.16
C LEU A 62 -4.99 -10.24 -3.00
N GLN A 63 -4.49 -11.46 -2.93
CA GLN A 63 -3.06 -11.75 -2.90
C GLN A 63 -2.37 -11.23 -4.18
N ASP A 64 -3.00 -11.40 -5.35
CA ASP A 64 -2.48 -10.90 -6.62
C ASP A 64 -2.48 -9.36 -6.65
N GLN A 65 -3.49 -8.70 -6.07
CA GLN A 65 -3.51 -7.23 -5.95
C GLN A 65 -2.40 -6.72 -5.01
N ILE A 66 -2.13 -7.42 -3.91
CA ILE A 66 -0.97 -7.09 -3.04
C ILE A 66 0.32 -7.16 -3.85
N HIS A 67 0.56 -8.29 -4.54
CA HIS A 67 1.78 -8.49 -5.31
C HIS A 67 1.94 -7.44 -6.42
N ASP A 68 0.88 -7.10 -7.15
CA ASP A 68 0.93 -6.07 -8.19
C ASP A 68 1.29 -4.70 -7.61
N ALA A 69 0.62 -4.28 -6.54
CA ALA A 69 0.87 -2.99 -5.89
C ALA A 69 2.30 -2.90 -5.32
N GLU A 70 2.77 -3.93 -4.63
CA GLU A 70 4.11 -3.96 -4.05
C GLU A 70 5.21 -4.05 -5.11
N THR A 71 4.99 -4.81 -6.18
CA THR A 71 5.94 -4.94 -7.30
C THR A 71 6.12 -3.61 -8.02
N ARG A 72 5.02 -2.91 -8.36
CA ARG A 72 5.09 -1.58 -8.98
C ARG A 72 5.75 -0.55 -8.07
N TYR A 73 5.43 -0.57 -6.77
CA TYR A 73 6.11 0.29 -5.82
C TYR A 73 7.62 0.01 -5.79
N ALA A 74 8.03 -1.26 -5.69
CA ALA A 74 9.44 -1.64 -5.69
C ALA A 74 10.16 -1.22 -6.98
N ASP A 75 9.56 -1.45 -8.14
CA ASP A 75 10.11 -1.07 -9.45
C ASP A 75 10.27 0.45 -9.57
N LEU A 76 9.29 1.24 -9.10
CA LEU A 76 9.37 2.70 -9.05
C LEU A 76 10.57 3.15 -8.20
N ILE A 77 10.68 2.63 -6.98
CA ILE A 77 11.75 3.01 -6.05
C ILE A 77 13.11 2.63 -6.63
N GLN A 78 13.24 1.42 -7.19
CA GLN A 78 14.46 0.97 -7.84
C GLN A 78 14.83 1.91 -9.00
N THR A 79 13.89 2.14 -9.93
CA THR A 79 14.09 3.00 -11.10
C THR A 79 14.57 4.39 -10.72
N VAL A 80 13.97 5.00 -9.69
CA VAL A 80 14.34 6.35 -9.25
C VAL A 80 15.74 6.39 -8.61
N LEU A 81 16.17 5.31 -7.95
CA LEU A 81 17.37 5.27 -7.11
C LEU A 81 18.61 4.61 -7.76
N THR A 82 18.47 3.72 -8.75
CA THR A 82 19.58 2.87 -9.26
C THR A 82 20.85 3.65 -9.62
N THR A 83 20.74 4.87 -10.13
CA THR A 83 21.89 5.74 -10.44
C THR A 83 21.90 7.04 -9.64
N HIS A 84 20.96 7.20 -8.71
CA HIS A 84 20.69 8.44 -7.98
C HIS A 84 20.24 8.17 -6.54
N PRO A 85 21.08 7.53 -5.70
CA PRO A 85 20.72 7.18 -4.33
C PRO A 85 20.36 8.40 -3.47
N GLU A 86 20.88 9.60 -3.80
CA GLU A 86 20.57 10.86 -3.11
C GLU A 86 19.08 11.22 -3.17
N ARG A 87 18.34 10.75 -4.18
CA ARG A 87 16.90 11.02 -4.34
C ARG A 87 16.04 10.36 -3.26
N LEU A 88 16.61 9.43 -2.48
CA LEU A 88 15.93 8.81 -1.36
C LEU A 88 15.46 9.86 -0.33
N GLU A 89 16.18 10.95 -0.16
CA GLU A 89 15.78 12.03 0.75
C GLU A 89 14.43 12.65 0.31
N GLU A 90 14.27 12.92 -0.98
CA GLU A 90 13.03 13.49 -1.53
C GLU A 90 11.88 12.49 -1.52
N ILE A 91 12.14 11.21 -1.81
CA ILE A 91 11.14 10.14 -1.63
C ILE A 91 10.69 10.08 -0.18
N SER A 92 11.63 10.14 0.77
CA SER A 92 11.34 10.11 2.21
C SER A 92 10.51 11.31 2.64
N LYS A 93 10.76 12.51 2.08
CA LYS A 93 9.93 13.69 2.32
C LYS A 93 8.51 13.51 1.79
N VAL A 94 8.31 12.88 0.63
CA VAL A 94 6.97 12.56 0.10
C VAL A 94 6.26 11.57 1.03
N ALA A 95 6.92 10.47 1.39
CA ALA A 95 6.38 9.45 2.29
C ALA A 95 6.04 10.03 3.67
N PHE A 96 6.89 10.88 4.22
CA PHE A 96 6.65 11.56 5.50
C PHE A 96 5.40 12.45 5.44
N ARG A 97 5.25 13.27 4.40
CA ARG A 97 4.05 14.10 4.22
C ARG A 97 2.80 13.25 4.05
N TYR A 98 2.89 12.15 3.31
CA TYR A 98 1.79 11.21 3.15
C TYR A 98 1.38 10.57 4.48
N GLY A 99 2.36 10.10 5.27
CA GLY A 99 2.13 9.58 6.61
C GLY A 99 1.52 10.62 7.55
N ARG A 100 2.00 11.87 7.54
CA ARG A 100 1.44 12.96 8.36
C ARG A 100 -0.02 13.28 8.03
N ARG A 101 -0.43 13.18 6.76
CA ARG A 101 -1.84 13.39 6.36
C ARG A 101 -2.77 12.25 6.80
N ASN A 102 -2.22 11.05 6.93
CA ASN A 102 -2.96 9.86 7.32
C ASN A 102 -2.79 9.46 8.80
N GLY A 103 -1.94 10.19 9.51
CA GLY A 103 -1.68 9.97 10.92
C GLY A 103 -2.94 10.13 11.76
N ARG A 104 -3.06 9.29 12.77
CA ARG A 104 -4.13 9.31 13.76
C ARG A 104 -3.50 9.43 15.13
N ASP A 105 -4.19 10.11 16.04
CA ASP A 105 -3.78 10.17 17.43
C ASP A 105 -3.88 8.78 18.08
N ALA A 106 -2.95 8.50 18.98
CA ALA A 106 -2.86 7.25 19.71
C ALA A 106 -2.49 7.55 21.15
N GLU A 107 -3.18 6.92 22.10
CA GLU A 107 -2.92 7.10 23.53
C GLU A 107 -2.12 5.93 24.11
N LYS A 108 -2.32 4.73 23.55
CA LYS A 108 -1.71 3.48 24.00
C LYS A 108 -1.00 2.75 22.87
N ALA A 109 -0.11 1.84 23.24
CA ALA A 109 0.61 0.99 22.28
C ALA A 109 -0.36 0.16 21.40
N THR A 110 -1.49 -0.28 21.95
CA THR A 110 -2.54 -0.99 21.21
C THR A 110 -3.21 -0.14 20.13
N ASP A 111 -3.38 1.16 20.37
CA ASP A 111 -3.90 2.09 19.37
C ASP A 111 -2.91 2.26 18.21
N VAL A 112 -1.62 2.43 18.54
CA VAL A 112 -0.53 2.52 17.55
C VAL A 112 -0.50 1.25 16.70
N PHE A 113 -0.56 0.08 17.33
CA PHE A 113 -0.59 -1.20 16.61
C PHE A 113 -1.79 -1.30 15.67
N ARG A 114 -2.98 -0.92 16.14
CA ARG A 114 -4.19 -0.94 15.30
C ARG A 114 -4.09 0.02 14.12
N ILE A 115 -3.58 1.24 14.34
CA ILE A 115 -3.36 2.21 13.27
C ILE A 115 -2.38 1.65 12.23
N PHE A 116 -1.30 1.03 12.68
CA PHE A 116 -0.32 0.38 11.83
C PHE A 116 -0.96 -0.73 10.98
N GLU A 117 -1.70 -1.65 11.63
CA GLU A 117 -2.36 -2.77 10.96
C GLU A 117 -3.47 -2.32 10.01
N ASP A 118 -4.20 -1.25 10.34
CA ASP A 118 -5.22 -0.67 9.46
C ASP A 118 -4.62 0.04 8.24
N PHE A 119 -3.32 0.37 8.27
CA PHE A 119 -2.68 1.22 7.26
C PHE A 119 -1.80 0.46 6.27
N PHE A 120 -0.85 -0.35 6.77
CA PHE A 120 0.19 -0.94 5.92
C PHE A 120 -0.18 -2.34 5.44
N VAL A 121 0.01 -2.60 4.15
CA VAL A 121 -0.05 -3.96 3.61
C VAL A 121 1.08 -4.78 4.26
N ASN A 122 0.71 -5.85 4.96
CA ASN A 122 1.62 -6.72 5.73
C ASN A 122 1.30 -8.19 5.41
N GLY A 123 1.05 -8.49 4.14
CA GLY A 123 0.56 -9.81 3.69
C GLY A 123 -0.95 -10.01 3.88
N MET A 124 -1.39 -11.25 3.70
CA MET A 124 -2.78 -11.62 3.92
C MET A 124 -3.10 -11.71 5.42
N PRO A 125 -4.32 -11.37 5.86
CA PRO A 125 -4.72 -11.51 7.26
C PRO A 125 -4.56 -12.94 7.80
N CYS A 126 -4.70 -13.95 6.94
CA CYS A 126 -4.51 -15.36 7.30
C CYS A 126 -3.04 -15.75 7.55
N ASP A 127 -2.07 -14.95 7.08
CA ASP A 127 -0.65 -15.21 7.26
C ASP A 127 -0.19 -14.92 8.68
N ARG A 128 -0.96 -14.09 9.41
CA ARG A 128 -0.68 -13.70 10.80
C ARG A 128 0.74 -13.16 11.00
N VAL A 129 1.20 -12.34 10.05
CA VAL A 129 2.55 -11.74 10.06
C VAL A 129 2.80 -10.95 11.35
N ASN A 130 1.81 -10.18 11.79
CA ASN A 130 1.85 -9.44 13.04
C ASN A 130 0.83 -10.01 14.03
N ALA A 131 1.22 -10.11 15.31
CA ALA A 131 0.35 -10.59 16.38
C ALA A 131 0.63 -9.84 17.69
N VAL A 132 -0.43 -9.55 18.45
CA VAL A 132 -0.32 -9.04 19.82
C VAL A 132 0.08 -10.21 20.71
N VAL A 133 1.23 -10.09 21.39
CA VAL A 133 1.74 -11.12 22.32
C VAL A 133 1.38 -10.82 23.78
N THR A 134 1.15 -9.55 24.11
CA THR A 134 0.79 -9.03 25.43
C THR A 134 0.08 -7.68 25.24
N GLU A 135 -0.95 -7.40 26.07
CA GLU A 135 -1.64 -6.11 26.14
C GLU A 135 -1.20 -5.27 27.34
#